data_AF-A0A4P9ULK2-F1
#
_entry.id   AF-A0A4P9ULK2-F1
#
_cell.length_a   1.000
_cell.length_b   1.000
_cell.length_c   1.000
_cell.angle_alpha   90.00
_cell.angle_beta   90.00
_cell.angle_gamma   90.00
#
_symmetry.space_group_name_H-M   'P 1'
#
loop_
_entity.id
_entity.type
_entity.pdbx_description
1 polymer ?
#
loop_
_entity_poly.entity_id
_entity_poly.type
_entity_poly.pdbx_seq_one_letter_code
_entity_poly.pdbx_strand_id
1 'polypeptide(L)'
;MSKFLFIINLTILVTACAQQVKHDSLNPFHFDGTPVTSGIIEGSGWRSKIVVYHCHPDTELQVAYLNLQSGESFAALYYQGLLSLMQIRKAASGALYIALDEQKSLRWHTKGDSGILKFLAADDTATEQILLSDCKAI
;
A
#
# COMPACT_ATOMS: atom_id res chain seq x y z
N MET A 1 18.74 -77.40 31.98
CA MET A 1 17.46 -78.10 31.78
C MET A 1 16.48 -77.09 31.19
N SER A 2 16.07 -77.26 29.92
CA SER A 2 14.68 -77.58 29.49
C SER A 2 13.63 -76.59 30.00
N LYS A 3 12.69 -76.03 29.21
CA LYS A 3 12.20 -76.28 27.85
C LYS A 3 11.07 -75.23 27.57
N PHE A 4 10.90 -74.86 26.30
CA PHE A 4 9.65 -74.48 25.59
C PHE A 4 8.90 -73.20 26.02
N LEU A 5 8.78 -72.16 25.17
CA LEU A 5 7.97 -71.99 23.93
C LEU A 5 6.55 -71.48 24.25
N PHE A 6 6.21 -70.27 23.78
CA PHE A 6 4.91 -69.80 23.25
C PHE A 6 5.07 -68.27 22.99
N ILE A 7 5.34 -67.81 21.76
CA ILE A 7 4.36 -67.33 20.75
C ILE A 7 3.34 -66.40 21.44
N ILE A 8 3.29 -65.09 21.16
CA ILE A 8 2.47 -64.48 20.10
C ILE A 8 2.96 -63.04 19.84
N ASN A 9 3.13 -62.71 18.56
CA ASN A 9 3.30 -61.35 18.06
C ASN A 9 2.08 -60.48 18.37
N LEU A 10 2.28 -59.25 18.85
CA LEU A 10 1.29 -58.20 18.69
C LEU A 10 1.97 -56.89 18.29
N THR A 11 2.13 -56.75 16.97
CA THR A 11 2.41 -55.48 16.31
C THR A 11 1.20 -54.58 16.50
N ILE A 12 1.33 -53.50 17.27
CA ILE A 12 0.39 -52.39 17.23
C ILE A 12 1.14 -51.20 16.64
N LEU A 13 0.99 -51.01 15.32
CA LEU A 13 1.20 -49.71 14.70
C LEU A 13 0.14 -48.77 15.30
N VAL A 14 0.54 -47.89 16.21
CA VAL A 14 -0.25 -46.70 16.50
C VAL A 14 0.16 -45.68 15.45
N THR A 15 -0.55 -45.67 14.34
CA THR A 15 -0.60 -44.53 13.43
C THR A 15 -1.24 -43.40 14.22
N ALA A 16 -0.42 -42.58 14.88
CA ALA A 16 -0.88 -41.32 15.43
C ALA A 16 -1.28 -40.46 14.22
N CYS A 17 -2.57 -40.34 13.95
CA CYS A 17 -3.10 -39.25 13.15
C CYS A 17 -2.64 -37.97 13.83
N ALA A 18 -1.60 -37.33 13.30
CA ALA A 18 -1.31 -35.94 13.59
C ALA A 18 -2.49 -35.14 13.03
N GLN A 19 -3.52 -34.93 13.84
CA GLN A 19 -4.52 -33.92 13.57
C GLN A 19 -3.83 -32.57 13.72
N GLN A 20 -3.34 -32.04 12.60
CA GLN A 20 -3.02 -30.62 12.49
C GLN A 20 -4.31 -29.84 12.72
N VAL A 21 -4.49 -29.36 13.93
CA VAL A 21 -5.44 -28.29 14.21
C VAL A 21 -4.92 -27.06 13.48
N LYS A 22 -5.50 -26.80 12.31
CA LYS A 22 -5.25 -25.57 11.54
C LYS A 22 -5.87 -24.41 12.30
N HIS A 23 -5.13 -23.87 13.27
CA HIS A 23 -5.43 -22.57 13.84
C HIS A 23 -5.06 -21.53 12.78
N ASP A 24 -6.03 -21.17 11.94
CA ASP A 24 -5.98 -19.93 11.15
C ASP A 24 -6.00 -18.76 12.16
N SER A 25 -4.83 -18.44 12.70
CA SER A 25 -4.58 -17.27 13.53
C SER A 25 -4.50 -16.06 12.59
N LEU A 26 -5.65 -15.47 12.29
CA LEU A 26 -5.70 -14.09 11.81
C LEU A 26 -5.28 -13.20 12.99
N ASN A 27 -3.97 -13.07 13.19
CA ASN A 27 -3.41 -12.06 14.06
C ASN A 27 -3.26 -10.79 13.21
N PRO A 28 -4.10 -9.74 13.41
CA PRO A 28 -4.12 -8.56 12.54
C PRO A 28 -2.87 -7.68 12.64
N PHE A 29 -1.88 -8.08 13.45
CA PHE A 29 -0.65 -7.34 13.71
C PHE A 29 0.62 -8.15 13.42
N HIS A 30 0.57 -9.18 12.57
CA HIS A 30 1.80 -9.79 12.07
C HIS A 30 2.37 -8.96 10.92
N PHE A 31 3.39 -8.16 11.23
CA PHE A 31 4.15 -7.39 10.25
C PHE A 31 5.28 -8.26 9.72
N ASP A 32 5.09 -8.91 8.56
CA ASP A 32 6.06 -9.82 7.92
C ASP A 32 7.19 -9.07 7.18
N GLY A 33 7.32 -7.75 7.41
CA GLY A 33 8.34 -6.91 6.78
C GLY A 33 8.20 -6.75 5.25
N THR A 34 7.23 -7.44 4.62
CA THR A 34 6.87 -7.23 3.22
C THR A 34 6.20 -5.86 3.07
N PRO A 35 6.76 -4.95 2.25
CA PRO A 35 6.09 -3.69 1.94
C PRO A 35 4.72 -3.99 1.35
N VAL A 36 3.66 -3.41 1.92
CA VAL A 36 2.35 -3.44 1.28
C VAL A 36 2.44 -2.59 0.02
N THR A 37 2.67 -3.23 -1.11
CA THR A 37 2.85 -2.55 -2.40
C THR A 37 1.53 -1.95 -2.90
N SER A 38 0.40 -2.57 -2.54
CA SER A 38 -0.94 -2.07 -2.82
C SER A 38 -1.94 -2.64 -1.82
N GLY A 39 -3.00 -1.89 -1.53
CA GLY A 39 -3.97 -2.30 -0.54
C GLY A 39 -5.11 -1.31 -0.39
N ILE A 40 -6.24 -1.81 0.11
CA ILE A 40 -7.41 -1.01 0.48
C ILE A 40 -7.65 -1.25 1.97
N ILE A 41 -7.80 -0.15 2.72
CA ILE A 41 -8.20 -0.19 4.12
C ILE A 41 -9.45 0.67 4.24
N GLU A 42 -10.51 0.12 4.81
CA GLU A 42 -11.81 0.77 4.92
C GLU A 42 -12.25 0.82 6.38
N GLY A 43 -12.97 1.88 6.73
CA GLY A 43 -13.61 2.03 8.03
C GLY A 43 -14.92 2.80 7.91
N SER A 44 -15.61 2.98 9.03
CA SER A 44 -16.85 3.77 9.05
C SER A 44 -16.54 5.23 8.68
N GLY A 45 -16.98 5.66 7.51
CA GLY A 45 -16.81 7.05 7.06
C GLY A 45 -15.58 7.31 6.19
N TRP A 46 -14.72 6.31 5.92
CA TRP A 46 -13.49 6.54 5.16
C TRP A 46 -13.00 5.31 4.40
N ARG A 47 -12.23 5.57 3.34
CA ARG A 47 -11.60 4.56 2.49
C ARG A 47 -10.21 5.00 2.08
N SER A 48 -9.22 4.15 2.33
CA SER A 48 -7.85 4.32 1.88
C SER A 48 -7.49 3.35 0.77
N LYS A 49 -6.66 3.78 -0.17
CA LYS A 49 -6.09 2.95 -1.23
C LYS A 49 -4.63 3.35 -1.48
N ILE A 50 -3.72 2.39 -1.49
CA ILE A 50 -2.35 2.58 -1.96
C ILE A 50 -2.27 2.19 -3.44
N VAL A 51 -1.70 3.06 -4.26
CA VAL A 51 -1.44 2.84 -5.69
C VAL A 51 0.04 3.12 -5.96
N VAL A 52 0.69 2.24 -6.71
CA VAL A 52 2.04 2.47 -7.24
C VAL A 52 1.92 2.88 -8.70
N TYR A 53 2.70 3.87 -9.08
CA TYR A 53 2.81 4.34 -10.45
C TYR A 53 4.23 4.12 -10.97
N HIS A 54 4.37 3.61 -12.18
CA HIS A 54 5.62 3.69 -12.93
C HIS A 54 5.63 4.98 -13.75
N CYS A 55 6.64 5.83 -13.56
CA CYS A 55 6.78 7.15 -14.15
C CYS A 55 8.05 7.27 -14.99
N HIS A 56 8.07 8.23 -15.91
CA HIS A 56 9.28 8.58 -16.65
C HIS A 56 10.19 9.55 -15.86
N PRO A 57 11.53 9.39 -15.88
CA PRO A 57 12.28 8.22 -16.33
C PRO A 57 12.46 7.20 -15.20
N ASP A 58 11.89 6.00 -15.39
CA ASP A 58 12.05 4.80 -14.56
C ASP A 58 11.97 5.03 -13.03
N THR A 59 10.94 5.75 -12.61
CA THR A 59 10.70 6.04 -11.18
C THR A 59 9.40 5.41 -10.73
N GLU A 60 9.44 4.65 -9.64
CA GLU A 60 8.22 4.19 -8.97
C GLU A 60 7.76 5.23 -7.94
N LEU A 61 6.51 5.66 -8.06
CA LEU A 61 5.86 6.57 -7.13
C LEU A 61 4.72 5.87 -6.40
N GLN A 62 4.88 5.65 -5.10
CA GLN A 62 3.79 5.16 -4.25
C GLN A 62 2.95 6.32 -3.73
N VAL A 63 1.64 6.22 -3.91
CA VAL A 63 0.66 7.21 -3.45
C VAL A 63 -0.40 6.52 -2.60
N ALA A 64 -0.55 6.96 -1.35
CA ALA A 64 -1.62 6.55 -0.47
C ALA A 64 -2.74 7.58 -0.52
N TYR A 65 -3.91 7.18 -1.01
CA TYR A 65 -5.12 7.99 -1.01
C TYR A 65 -5.95 7.73 0.24
N LEU A 66 -6.58 8.77 0.77
CA LEU A 66 -7.59 8.70 1.82
C LEU A 66 -8.79 9.53 1.39
N ASN A 67 -9.95 8.89 1.29
CA ASN A 67 -11.21 9.54 0.94
C ASN A 67 -12.17 9.44 2.13
N LEU A 68 -12.70 10.57 2.55
CA LEU A 68 -13.70 10.66 3.62
C LEU A 68 -15.10 10.80 3.00
N GLN A 69 -16.12 10.29 3.70
CA GLN A 69 -17.52 10.46 3.29
C GLN A 69 -17.97 11.94 3.30
N SER A 70 -17.26 12.81 4.03
CA SER A 70 -17.46 14.27 4.00
C SER A 70 -17.15 14.90 2.63
N GLY A 71 -16.50 14.16 1.73
CA GLY A 71 -16.02 14.64 0.44
C GLY A 71 -14.58 15.16 0.47
N GLU A 72 -13.97 15.24 1.65
CA GLU A 72 -12.54 15.52 1.78
C GLU A 72 -11.71 14.34 1.26
N SER A 73 -10.63 14.66 0.55
CA SER A 73 -9.73 13.66 0.00
C SER A 73 -8.28 14.13 0.14
N PHE A 74 -7.43 13.19 0.51
CA PHE A 74 -6.01 13.39 0.74
C PHE A 74 -5.20 12.39 -0.05
N ALA A 75 -3.97 12.79 -0.37
CA ALA A 75 -2.95 11.92 -0.90
C ALA A 75 -1.67 12.10 -0.07
N ALA A 76 -0.98 11.01 0.24
CA ALA A 76 0.36 11.04 0.78
C ALA A 76 1.31 10.36 -0.22
N LEU A 77 2.43 11.01 -0.52
CA LEU A 77 3.48 10.45 -1.37
C LEU A 77 4.84 10.82 -0.83
N TYR A 78 5.83 9.96 -1.09
CA TYR A 78 7.23 10.20 -0.77
C TYR A 78 8.01 10.40 -2.07
N TYR A 79 8.70 11.52 -2.19
CA TYR A 79 9.51 11.85 -3.37
C TYR A 79 10.77 12.58 -2.95
N GLN A 80 11.95 12.10 -3.39
CA GLN A 80 13.26 12.71 -3.13
C GLN A 80 13.52 13.13 -1.67
N GLY A 81 13.21 12.26 -0.70
CA GLY A 81 13.43 12.58 0.72
C GLY A 81 12.31 13.36 1.40
N LEU A 82 11.25 13.72 0.65
CA LEU A 82 10.13 14.48 1.17
C LEU A 82 8.86 13.63 1.18
N LEU A 83 8.33 13.37 2.37
CA LEU A 83 6.97 12.88 2.56
C LEU A 83 6.02 14.08 2.53
N SER A 84 5.09 14.13 1.57
CA SER A 84 4.12 15.20 1.44
C SER A 84 2.71 14.68 1.72
N LEU A 85 2.05 15.29 2.72
CA LEU A 85 0.60 15.20 2.86
C LEU A 85 -0.05 16.26 1.98
N MET A 86 -0.99 15.84 1.15
CA MET A 86 -1.62 16.64 0.12
C MET A 86 -3.13 16.55 0.27
N GLN A 87 -3.83 17.62 -0.09
CA GLN A 87 -5.29 17.65 -0.06
C GLN A 87 -5.81 17.99 -1.45
N ILE A 88 -6.96 17.40 -1.79
CA ILE A 88 -7.62 17.65 -3.06
C ILE A 88 -7.99 19.13 -3.21
N ARG A 89 -7.92 19.63 -4.44
CA ARG A 89 -8.29 20.99 -4.86
C ARG A 89 -9.12 20.91 -6.13
N LYS A 90 -9.88 21.98 -6.38
CA LYS A 90 -10.70 22.09 -7.60
C LYS A 90 -9.79 22.09 -8.83
N ALA A 91 -10.13 21.27 -9.82
CA ALA A 91 -9.45 21.18 -11.10
C ALA A 91 -10.45 21.14 -12.25
N ALA A 92 -10.03 21.52 -13.46
CA ALA A 92 -10.86 21.45 -14.65
C ALA A 92 -11.19 20.01 -15.06
N SER A 93 -10.27 19.07 -14.82
CA SER A 93 -10.50 17.64 -15.02
C SER A 93 -9.57 16.81 -14.12
N GLY A 94 -9.99 15.58 -13.80
CA GLY A 94 -9.22 14.71 -12.93
C GLY A 94 -9.21 15.17 -11.46
N ALA A 95 -8.27 14.63 -10.69
CA ALA A 95 -8.06 15.00 -9.28
C ALA A 95 -6.70 15.67 -9.12
N LEU A 96 -6.71 16.90 -8.59
CA LEU A 96 -5.52 17.66 -8.27
C LEU A 96 -5.34 17.68 -6.77
N TYR A 97 -4.22 17.15 -6.30
CA TYR A 97 -3.80 17.20 -4.90
C TYR A 97 -2.64 18.20 -4.78
N ILE A 98 -2.71 19.09 -3.81
CA ILE A 98 -1.66 20.07 -3.52
C ILE A 98 -1.15 19.81 -2.10
N ALA A 99 0.17 19.80 -1.93
CA ALA A 99 0.80 19.65 -0.62
C ALA A 99 0.31 20.74 0.35
N LEU A 100 0.10 20.36 1.62
CA LEU A 100 -0.33 21.29 2.66
C LEU A 100 0.78 22.26 3.09
N ASP A 101 2.05 21.87 2.90
CA ASP A 101 3.20 22.75 3.08
C ASP A 101 3.39 23.61 1.82
N GLU A 102 2.99 24.88 1.89
CA GLU A 102 3.08 25.81 0.77
C GLU A 102 4.52 26.09 0.35
N GLN A 103 5.50 26.00 1.27
CA GLN A 103 6.92 26.22 0.96
C GLN A 103 7.52 25.08 0.14
N LYS A 104 6.86 23.90 0.14
CA LYS A 104 7.28 22.69 -0.57
C LYS A 104 6.12 22.14 -1.41
N SER A 105 5.50 23.01 -2.21
CA SER A 105 4.24 22.74 -2.90
C SER A 105 4.38 21.73 -4.04
N LEU A 106 4.44 20.45 -3.70
CA LEU A 106 4.20 19.36 -4.64
C LEU A 106 2.74 19.39 -5.10
N ARG A 107 2.54 19.05 -6.37
CA ARG A 107 1.24 19.01 -7.04
C ARG A 107 1.11 17.71 -7.79
N TRP A 108 0.20 16.87 -7.32
CA TRP A 108 -0.07 15.56 -7.89
C TRP A 108 -1.41 15.61 -8.62
N HIS A 109 -1.36 15.48 -9.94
CA HIS A 109 -2.55 15.55 -10.79
C HIS A 109 -2.79 14.22 -11.48
N THR A 110 -3.92 13.59 -11.20
CA THR A 110 -4.32 12.32 -11.80
C THR A 110 -5.52 12.44 -12.73
N LYS A 111 -5.55 11.62 -13.77
CA LYS A 111 -6.72 11.39 -14.63
C LYS A 111 -6.80 9.92 -14.98
N GLY A 112 -7.79 9.22 -14.44
CA GLY A 112 -7.92 7.77 -14.59
C GLY A 112 -6.76 7.03 -13.90
N ASP A 113 -6.04 6.21 -14.65
CA ASP A 113 -4.86 5.45 -14.22
C ASP A 113 -3.54 6.24 -14.35
N SER A 114 -3.61 7.48 -14.83
CA SER A 114 -2.44 8.28 -15.20
C SER A 114 -2.22 9.44 -14.23
N GLY A 115 -0.97 9.87 -14.08
CA GLY A 115 -0.65 11.04 -13.27
C GLY A 115 0.60 11.81 -13.71
N ILE A 116 0.74 13.02 -13.16
CA ILE A 116 1.91 13.90 -13.33
C ILE A 116 2.21 14.52 -11.97
N LEU A 117 3.47 14.44 -11.54
CA LEU A 117 3.97 15.12 -10.34
C LEU A 117 4.69 16.40 -10.76
N LYS A 118 4.30 17.51 -10.14
CA LYS A 118 4.91 18.82 -10.38
C LYS A 118 5.32 19.48 -9.07
N PHE A 119 6.14 20.50 -9.19
CA PHE A 119 6.51 21.40 -8.11
C PHE A 119 6.23 22.84 -8.50
N LEU A 120 5.71 23.63 -7.56
CA LEU A 120 5.62 25.08 -7.67
C LEU A 120 6.24 25.70 -6.42
N ALA A 121 7.21 26.60 -6.59
CA ALA A 121 7.77 27.32 -5.46
C ALA A 121 6.76 28.33 -4.90
N ALA A 122 6.90 28.67 -3.62
CA ALA A 122 6.14 29.75 -2.97
C ALA A 122 6.67 31.14 -3.37
N ASP A 123 6.70 31.42 -4.67
CA ASP A 123 7.09 32.68 -5.29
C ASP A 123 6.06 33.01 -6.37
N ASP A 124 5.52 34.23 -6.34
CA ASP A 124 4.46 34.69 -7.25
C ASP A 124 4.91 34.74 -8.72
N THR A 125 6.21 34.64 -8.98
CA THR A 125 6.80 34.55 -10.33
C THR A 125 7.14 33.13 -10.76
N ALA A 126 7.00 32.14 -9.86
CA ALA A 126 7.38 30.77 -10.15
C ALA A 126 6.44 30.13 -11.18
N THR A 127 7.03 29.24 -11.99
CA THR A 127 6.29 28.39 -12.92
C THR A 127 6.30 26.95 -12.44
N GLU A 128 5.27 26.19 -12.81
CA GLU A 128 5.19 24.77 -12.46
C GLU A 128 6.30 24.00 -13.19
N GLN A 129 7.08 23.23 -12.43
CA GLN A 129 8.12 22.33 -12.94
C GLN A 129 7.60 20.90 -12.91
N ILE A 130 7.70 20.19 -14.03
CA ILE A 130 7.35 18.76 -14.07
C ILE A 130 8.51 17.97 -13.44
N LEU A 131 8.19 17.20 -12.41
CA LEU A 131 9.15 16.34 -11.71
C LEU A 131 9.08 14.90 -12.21
N LEU A 132 7.86 14.39 -12.43
CA LEU A 132 7.59 13.08 -13.02
C LEU A 132 6.48 13.22 -14.05
N SER A 133 6.70 12.68 -15.24
CA SER A 133 5.70 12.60 -16.30
C SER A 133 5.29 11.15 -16.57
N ASP A 134 4.21 10.99 -17.33
CA ASP A 134 3.77 9.71 -17.88
C ASP A 134 3.58 8.60 -16.83
N CYS A 135 3.22 8.99 -15.59
CA CYS A 135 2.99 8.03 -14.52
C CYS A 135 1.77 7.16 -14.84
N LYS A 136 1.93 5.84 -14.78
CA LYS A 136 0.88 4.85 -14.99
C LYS A 136 0.76 3.92 -13.80
N ALA A 137 -0.45 3.74 -13.30
CA ALA A 137 -0.72 2.78 -12.23
C ALA A 137 -0.33 1.36 -12.68
N ILE A 138 0.32 0.61 -11.78
CA ILE A 138 0.73 -0.79 -11.97
C ILE A 138 0.12 -1.72 -10.93
#